data_AF-L7VP77-F1
#
_entry.id   AF-L7VP77-F1
#
_cell.length_a   1.000
_cell.length_b   1.000
_cell.length_c   1.000
_cell.angle_alpha   90.00
_cell.angle_beta   90.00
_cell.angle_gamma   90.00
#
_symmetry.space_group_name_H-M   'P 1'
#
loop_
_entity.id
_entity.type
_entity.pdbx_description
1 polymer ?
#
loop_
_entity_poly.entity_id
_entity_poly.type
_entity_poly.pdbx_seq_one_letter_code
_entity_poly.pdbx_strand_id
1 'polypeptide(L)'
;MRIEKISENKIRIFVSFDDLEERDIDLSSFNYNSPETQELFWDLMEQAELELGFETNESQLCIEAVTDVDQGFIITITKIDDDSDFESIQKFIKNRYKKNDIKFKKKTGGAGSTVMIYNVESFEDLCNLCARLKPVYSGESSAYLCEGSYYLVLKRMDDNEYRIESILSEYGDRVLNVTFLEGYLNEYGKLMVGNDAVGCLGDLA
;
A
#
# COMPACT_ATOMS: atom_id res chain seq x y z
N MET A 1 -6.71 -20.03 -20.74
CA MET A 1 -7.52 -19.41 -19.65
C MET A 1 -8.81 -20.20 -19.37
N ARG A 2 -9.33 -20.16 -18.14
CA ARG A 2 -10.60 -20.80 -17.73
C ARG A 2 -11.42 -19.84 -16.86
N ILE A 3 -12.72 -19.73 -17.13
CA ILE A 3 -13.66 -18.90 -16.33
C ILE A 3 -14.62 -19.81 -15.56
N GLU A 4 -14.92 -19.45 -14.32
CA GLU A 4 -15.87 -20.11 -13.43
C GLU A 4 -16.86 -19.10 -12.83
N LYS A 5 -18.15 -19.45 -12.85
CA LYS A 5 -19.18 -18.71 -12.13
C LYS A 5 -19.20 -19.16 -10.67
N ILE A 6 -18.87 -18.26 -9.75
CA ILE A 6 -18.95 -18.52 -8.30
C ILE A 6 -20.35 -18.17 -7.78
N SER A 7 -20.95 -17.08 -8.28
CA SER A 7 -22.32 -16.67 -8.00
C SER A 7 -22.86 -15.79 -9.13
N GLU A 8 -24.11 -15.32 -9.05
CA GLU A 8 -24.67 -14.37 -10.03
C GLU A 8 -23.86 -13.07 -10.09
N ASN A 9 -23.31 -12.65 -8.95
CA ASN A 9 -22.52 -11.42 -8.83
C ASN A 9 -21.02 -11.66 -8.70
N LYS A 10 -20.53 -12.89 -8.92
CA LYS A 10 -19.11 -13.20 -8.74
C LYS A 10 -18.62 -14.25 -9.73
N ILE A 11 -17.58 -13.92 -10.47
CA ILE A 11 -16.86 -14.85 -11.34
C ILE A 11 -15.41 -14.97 -10.90
N ARG A 12 -14.80 -16.10 -11.21
CA ARG A 12 -13.39 -16.39 -10.97
C ARG A 12 -12.76 -16.89 -12.25
N ILE A 13 -11.56 -16.42 -12.54
CA ILE A 13 -10.86 -16.65 -13.79
C ILE A 13 -9.48 -17.17 -13.43
N PHE A 14 -9.08 -18.23 -14.09
CA PHE A 14 -7.79 -18.89 -13.94
C PHE A 14 -6.99 -18.64 -15.22
N VAL A 15 -5.87 -17.97 -15.06
CA VAL A 15 -4.91 -17.66 -16.12
C VAL A 15 -3.66 -18.49 -15.82
N SER A 16 -3.28 -19.35 -16.78
CA SER A 16 -2.06 -20.15 -16.61
C SER A 16 -0.81 -19.29 -16.81
N PHE A 17 0.36 -19.81 -16.41
CA PHE A 17 1.63 -19.14 -16.70
C PHE A 17 1.90 -19.02 -18.21
N ASP A 18 1.52 -20.04 -19.00
CA ASP A 18 1.64 -20.01 -20.45
C ASP A 18 0.79 -18.89 -21.08
N ASP A 19 -0.45 -18.68 -20.58
CA ASP A 19 -1.34 -17.62 -21.06
C ASP A 19 -0.79 -16.21 -20.76
N LEU A 20 -0.06 -16.04 -19.65
CA LEU A 20 0.56 -14.78 -19.25
C LEU A 20 1.79 -14.46 -20.13
N GLU A 21 2.60 -15.49 -20.43
CA GLU A 21 3.79 -15.36 -21.28
C GLU A 21 3.41 -15.00 -22.72
N GLU A 22 2.33 -15.59 -23.27
CA GLU A 22 1.83 -15.24 -24.62
C GLU A 22 1.35 -13.79 -24.75
N ARG A 23 0.93 -13.17 -23.63
CA ARG A 23 0.39 -11.80 -23.62
C ARG A 23 1.36 -10.74 -23.08
N ASP A 24 2.62 -11.12 -22.78
CA ASP A 24 3.65 -10.24 -22.20
C ASP A 24 3.19 -9.53 -20.91
N ILE A 25 2.38 -10.23 -20.10
CA ILE A 25 1.84 -9.71 -18.84
C ILE A 25 2.74 -10.16 -17.70
N ASP A 26 3.50 -9.22 -17.15
CA ASP A 26 4.39 -9.49 -16.03
C ASP A 26 3.59 -9.60 -14.71
N LEU A 27 3.81 -10.68 -13.96
CA LEU A 27 3.15 -10.93 -12.66
C LEU A 27 3.42 -9.81 -11.64
N SER A 28 4.56 -9.14 -11.78
CA SER A 28 4.97 -7.99 -10.95
C SER A 28 4.39 -6.65 -11.44
N SER A 29 3.89 -6.61 -12.68
CA SER A 29 3.45 -5.39 -13.36
C SER A 29 1.94 -5.32 -13.59
N PHE A 30 1.16 -6.30 -13.10
CA PHE A 30 -0.31 -6.31 -13.19
C PHE A 30 -0.90 -5.07 -12.51
N ASN A 31 -1.00 -4.01 -13.31
CA ASN A 31 -1.41 -2.69 -12.93
C ASN A 31 -2.66 -2.40 -13.73
N TYR A 32 -3.78 -2.16 -13.04
CA TYR A 32 -5.09 -1.88 -13.65
C TYR A 32 -5.08 -0.71 -14.66
N ASN A 33 -4.04 0.13 -14.63
CA ASN A 33 -3.86 1.25 -15.55
C ASN A 33 -3.00 0.94 -16.78
N SER A 34 -2.45 -0.27 -16.91
CA SER A 34 -1.75 -0.69 -18.11
C SER A 34 -2.77 -1.00 -19.22
N PRO A 35 -2.53 -0.57 -20.47
CA PRO A 35 -3.45 -0.84 -21.57
C PRO A 35 -3.60 -2.34 -21.85
N GLU A 36 -2.53 -3.12 -21.67
CA GLU A 36 -2.50 -4.59 -21.86
C GLU A 36 -3.44 -5.29 -20.87
N THR A 37 -3.42 -4.82 -19.62
CA THR A 37 -4.30 -5.34 -18.55
C THR A 37 -5.76 -4.98 -18.82
N GLN A 38 -6.04 -3.78 -19.33
CA GLN A 38 -7.39 -3.37 -19.70
C GLN A 38 -7.95 -4.22 -20.85
N GLU A 39 -7.15 -4.48 -21.88
CA GLU A 39 -7.54 -5.34 -23.00
C GLU A 39 -7.90 -6.76 -22.54
N LEU A 40 -7.07 -7.35 -21.67
CA LEU A 40 -7.39 -8.63 -21.04
C LEU A 40 -8.73 -8.59 -20.30
N PHE A 41 -9.01 -7.53 -19.54
CA PHE A 41 -10.29 -7.41 -18.84
C PHE A 41 -11.49 -7.32 -19.77
N TRP A 42 -11.37 -6.62 -20.90
CA TRP A 42 -12.45 -6.55 -21.89
C TRP A 42 -12.77 -7.92 -22.47
N ASP A 43 -11.76 -8.69 -22.87
CA ASP A 43 -11.92 -10.06 -23.35
C ASP A 43 -12.63 -10.94 -22.31
N LEU A 44 -12.21 -10.82 -21.04
CA LEU A 44 -12.78 -11.60 -19.94
C LEU A 44 -14.24 -11.23 -19.63
N MET A 45 -14.60 -9.96 -19.74
CA MET A 45 -15.99 -9.50 -19.56
C MET A 45 -16.89 -9.94 -20.71
N GLU A 46 -16.41 -9.85 -21.96
CA GLU A 46 -17.15 -10.33 -23.13
C GLU A 46 -17.38 -11.85 -23.03
N GLN A 47 -16.36 -12.61 -22.67
CA GLN A 47 -16.49 -14.06 -22.50
C GLN A 47 -17.42 -14.43 -21.35
N ALA A 48 -17.38 -13.71 -20.22
CA ALA A 48 -18.28 -13.93 -19.10
C ALA A 48 -19.74 -13.57 -19.43
N GLU A 49 -19.97 -12.54 -20.25
CA GLU A 49 -21.30 -12.19 -20.74
C GLU A 49 -21.85 -13.30 -21.66
N LEU A 50 -21.07 -13.75 -22.63
CA LEU A 50 -21.46 -14.77 -23.60
C LEU A 50 -21.65 -16.16 -22.98
N GLU A 51 -20.77 -16.59 -22.09
CA GLU A 51 -20.77 -17.95 -21.52
C GLU A 51 -21.62 -18.08 -20.26
N LEU A 52 -21.65 -17.04 -19.40
CA LEU A 52 -22.20 -17.12 -18.05
C LEU A 52 -23.40 -16.19 -17.82
N GLY A 53 -23.77 -15.39 -18.82
CA GLY A 53 -24.79 -14.35 -18.70
C GLY A 53 -24.44 -13.32 -17.65
N PHE A 54 -23.14 -13.05 -17.44
CA PHE A 54 -22.67 -12.10 -16.45
C PHE A 54 -22.79 -10.67 -16.99
N GLU A 55 -23.99 -10.10 -16.85
CA GLU A 55 -24.26 -8.74 -17.31
C GLU A 55 -23.65 -7.68 -16.37
N THR A 56 -22.70 -6.91 -16.90
CA THR A 56 -22.02 -5.82 -16.18
C THR A 56 -22.66 -4.45 -16.38
N ASN A 57 -23.87 -4.38 -16.96
CA ASN A 57 -24.60 -3.16 -17.32
C ASN A 57 -24.54 -2.12 -16.19
N GLU A 58 -23.69 -1.10 -16.38
CA GLU A 58 -23.45 0.07 -15.52
C GLU A 58 -23.15 -0.20 -14.04
N SER A 59 -22.81 -1.44 -13.67
CA SER A 59 -22.58 -1.83 -12.28
C SER A 59 -21.11 -1.65 -11.89
N GLN A 60 -20.84 -1.24 -10.65
CA GLN A 60 -19.45 -1.13 -10.20
C GLN A 60 -18.85 -2.53 -9.99
N LEU A 61 -17.68 -2.77 -10.58
CA LEU A 61 -16.97 -4.03 -10.46
C LEU A 61 -15.81 -3.90 -9.48
N CYS A 62 -15.65 -4.89 -8.60
CA CYS A 62 -14.48 -5.08 -7.76
C CYS A 62 -13.65 -6.21 -8.35
N ILE A 63 -12.35 -5.96 -8.53
CA ILE A 63 -11.43 -6.90 -9.16
C ILE A 63 -10.30 -7.22 -8.19
N GLU A 64 -10.16 -8.49 -7.84
CA GLU A 64 -9.12 -9.01 -6.96
C GLU A 64 -8.23 -9.97 -7.77
N ALA A 65 -6.92 -9.79 -7.70
CA ALA A 65 -5.97 -10.68 -8.36
C ALA A 65 -5.04 -11.32 -7.33
N VAL A 66 -4.89 -12.64 -7.38
CA VAL A 66 -4.06 -13.42 -6.47
C VAL A 66 -3.23 -14.40 -7.27
N THR A 67 -1.96 -14.56 -6.90
CA THR A 67 -1.09 -15.60 -7.44
C THR A 67 -1.20 -16.86 -6.59
N ASP A 68 -1.37 -18.00 -7.25
CA ASP A 68 -1.41 -19.34 -6.67
C ASP A 68 -0.27 -20.18 -7.26
N VAL A 69 0.44 -20.91 -6.41
CA VAL A 69 1.63 -21.69 -6.80
C VAL A 69 1.29 -22.92 -7.65
N ASP A 70 0.08 -23.47 -7.52
CA ASP A 70 -0.35 -24.68 -8.23
C ASP A 70 -1.26 -24.35 -9.43
N GLN A 71 -2.02 -23.26 -9.35
CA GLN A 71 -3.05 -22.89 -10.34
C GLN A 71 -2.73 -21.64 -11.15
N GLY A 72 -1.60 -20.97 -10.88
CA GLY A 72 -1.15 -19.80 -11.64
C GLY A 72 -1.78 -18.51 -11.14
N PHE A 73 -2.35 -17.71 -12.03
CA PHE A 73 -2.89 -16.40 -11.70
C PHE A 73 -4.42 -16.44 -11.67
N ILE A 74 -5.00 -16.05 -10.53
CA ILE A 74 -6.44 -16.12 -10.28
C ILE A 74 -7.00 -14.71 -10.17
N ILE A 75 -7.90 -14.37 -11.09
CA ILE A 75 -8.64 -13.11 -11.08
C ILE A 75 -10.05 -13.38 -10.57
N THR A 76 -10.50 -12.64 -9.58
CA THR A 76 -11.85 -12.69 -9.04
C THR A 76 -12.55 -11.37 -9.30
N ILE A 77 -13.71 -11.41 -9.95
CA ILE A 77 -14.49 -10.22 -10.32
C ILE A 77 -15.84 -10.31 -9.61
N THR A 78 -16.15 -9.28 -8.83
CA THR A 78 -17.39 -9.17 -8.05
C THR A 78 -18.17 -7.96 -8.51
N LYS A 79 -19.44 -8.16 -8.90
CA LYS A 79 -20.42 -7.11 -9.16
C LYS A 79 -20.92 -6.56 -7.83
N ILE A 80 -20.80 -5.25 -7.64
CA ILE A 80 -21.34 -4.54 -6.49
C ILE A 80 -22.74 -4.08 -6.89
N ASP A 81 -23.76 -4.60 -6.20
CA ASP A 81 -25.12 -4.11 -6.35
C ASP A 81 -25.26 -2.74 -5.66
N ASP A 82 -25.98 -1.82 -6.31
CA ASP A 82 -26.35 -0.53 -5.74
C ASP A 82 -27.42 -0.72 -4.65
N ASP A 83 -27.03 -1.25 -3.50
CA ASP A 83 -27.81 -1.03 -2.28
C ASP A 83 -27.84 0.48 -2.05
N SER A 84 -29.04 1.07 -2.03
CA SER A 84 -29.29 2.52 -2.04
C SER A 84 -28.55 3.32 -0.95
N ASP A 85 -28.07 2.64 0.07
CA ASP A 85 -27.30 3.21 1.16
C ASP A 85 -25.86 3.60 0.74
N PHE A 86 -25.28 2.94 -0.27
CA PHE A 86 -23.94 3.23 -0.79
C PHE A 86 -23.91 4.42 -1.76
N GLU A 87 -25.00 4.65 -2.51
CA GLU A 87 -25.15 5.83 -3.38
C GLU A 87 -25.02 7.13 -2.59
N SER A 88 -25.53 7.17 -1.36
CA SER A 88 -25.47 8.35 -0.49
C SER A 88 -24.03 8.75 -0.21
N ILE A 89 -23.17 7.77 0.09
CA ILE A 89 -21.75 7.96 0.36
C ILE A 89 -21.01 8.29 -0.93
N GLN A 90 -21.24 7.57 -2.02
CA GLN A 90 -20.62 7.88 -3.31
C GLN A 90 -21.00 9.25 -3.85
N LYS A 91 -22.26 9.67 -3.71
CA LYS A 91 -22.74 11.00 -4.14
C LYS A 91 -22.13 12.09 -3.27
N PHE A 92 -21.96 11.85 -1.97
CA PHE A 92 -21.20 12.74 -1.08
C PHE A 92 -19.73 12.85 -1.50
N ILE A 93 -19.09 11.73 -1.87
CA ILE A 93 -17.71 11.68 -2.34
C ILE A 93 -17.59 12.39 -3.70
N LYS A 94 -18.39 12.01 -4.71
CA LYS A 94 -18.42 12.59 -6.07
C LYS A 94 -18.74 14.09 -6.07
N ASN A 95 -19.61 14.59 -5.18
CA ASN A 95 -19.88 16.04 -5.05
C ASN A 95 -18.68 16.83 -4.51
N ARG A 96 -17.81 16.23 -3.68
CA ARG A 96 -16.54 16.86 -3.31
C ARG A 96 -15.56 16.92 -4.47
N TYR A 97 -15.58 15.94 -5.38
CA TYR A 97 -14.69 15.93 -6.53
C TYR A 97 -15.14 16.86 -7.68
N LYS A 98 -16.44 17.07 -7.90
CA LYS A 98 -16.91 17.98 -8.98
C LYS A 98 -16.74 19.47 -8.69
N LYS A 99 -16.52 19.88 -7.43
CA LYS A 99 -16.35 21.31 -7.06
C LYS A 99 -14.90 21.78 -6.96
N ASN A 100 -13.95 20.86 -7.11
CA ASN A 100 -12.55 21.22 -7.26
C ASN A 100 -12.17 21.04 -8.73
N ASP A 101 -12.41 22.08 -9.54
CA ASP A 101 -11.49 22.38 -10.63
C ASP A 101 -10.11 22.59 -9.98
N ILE A 102 -9.36 21.49 -9.84
CA ILE A 102 -7.96 21.49 -9.44
C ILE A 102 -7.25 22.17 -10.59
N LYS A 103 -7.11 23.50 -10.49
CA LYS A 103 -6.04 24.21 -11.14
C LYS A 103 -4.76 23.54 -10.65
N PHE A 104 -4.21 22.65 -11.46
CA PHE A 104 -2.84 22.19 -11.33
C PHE A 104 -1.94 23.42 -11.50
N LYS A 105 -1.77 24.19 -10.42
CA LYS A 105 -0.50 24.87 -10.21
C LYS A 105 0.49 23.73 -10.14
N LYS A 106 1.32 23.58 -11.18
CA LYS A 106 2.60 22.86 -11.06
C LYS A 106 3.31 23.45 -9.84
N LYS A 107 3.12 22.83 -8.68
CA LYS A 107 4.07 22.95 -7.59
C LYS A 107 5.29 22.19 -8.08
N THR A 108 6.29 22.95 -8.48
CA THR A 108 7.69 22.52 -8.50
C THR A 108 7.95 21.60 -7.30
N GLY A 109 8.56 20.44 -7.56
CA GLY A 109 8.62 19.28 -6.67
C GLY A 109 8.81 19.63 -5.19
N GLY A 110 7.93 19.07 -4.36
CA GLY A 110 8.23 18.82 -2.95
C GLY A 110 8.32 17.30 -2.80
N ALA A 111 9.45 16.80 -2.32
CA ALA A 111 9.70 15.39 -2.06
C ALA A 111 8.50 14.79 -1.31
N GLY A 112 7.96 13.68 -1.84
CA GLY A 112 7.06 12.84 -1.06
C GLY A 112 7.79 12.45 0.22
N SER A 113 7.19 12.70 1.38
CA SER A 113 7.81 12.39 2.66
C SER A 113 7.97 10.87 2.79
N THR A 114 9.16 10.35 2.50
CA THR A 114 9.52 8.97 2.84
C THR A 114 9.44 8.82 4.36
N VAL A 115 8.60 7.90 4.81
CA VAL A 115 8.48 7.50 6.22
C VAL A 115 9.12 6.13 6.36
N MET A 116 9.99 5.97 7.35
CA MET A 116 10.56 4.69 7.74
C MET A 116 10.20 4.39 9.18
N ILE A 117 9.90 3.12 9.47
CA ILE A 117 9.68 2.65 10.82
C ILE A 117 10.56 1.43 11.04
N TYR A 118 11.30 1.45 12.15
CA TYR A 118 12.15 0.34 12.59
C TYR A 118 11.74 -0.13 13.97
N ASN A 119 11.69 -1.44 14.15
CA ASN A 119 11.48 -2.08 15.43
C ASN A 119 12.83 -2.39 16.09
N VAL A 120 12.98 -2.04 17.37
CA VAL A 120 14.19 -2.27 18.16
C VAL A 120 13.79 -3.03 19.43
N GLU A 121 14.56 -4.06 19.77
CA GLU A 121 14.24 -4.96 20.89
C GLU A 121 14.46 -4.32 22.26
N SER A 122 15.53 -3.53 22.41
CA SER A 122 15.94 -2.94 23.69
C SER A 122 15.98 -1.42 23.68
N PHE A 123 15.73 -0.81 24.84
CA PHE A 123 15.85 0.65 24.99
C PHE A 123 17.28 1.14 24.83
N GLU A 124 18.26 0.35 25.28
CA GLU A 124 19.68 0.70 25.16
C GLU A 124 20.12 0.73 23.70
N ASP A 125 19.67 -0.25 22.90
CA ASP A 125 19.92 -0.28 21.46
C ASP A 125 19.24 0.90 20.75
N LEU A 126 18.04 1.29 21.17
CA LEU A 126 17.36 2.46 20.64
C LEU A 126 18.16 3.76 20.90
N CYS A 127 18.70 3.92 22.12
CA CYS A 127 19.55 5.07 22.46
C CYS A 127 20.85 5.07 21.63
N ASN A 128 21.53 3.93 21.54
CA ASN A 128 22.75 3.78 20.75
C ASN A 128 22.53 4.05 19.25
N LEU A 129 21.41 3.55 18.71
CA LEU A 129 20.96 3.82 17.35
C LEU A 129 20.76 5.33 17.12
N CYS A 130 20.03 5.99 18.02
CA CYS A 130 19.78 7.43 17.93
C CYS A 130 21.09 8.24 18.00
N ALA A 131 22.05 7.85 18.84
CA ALA A 131 23.35 8.51 18.93
C ALA A 131 24.14 8.43 17.61
N ARG A 132 24.10 7.28 16.92
CA ARG A 132 24.73 7.11 15.60
C ARG A 132 24.00 7.81 14.47
N LEU A 133 22.68 7.95 14.57
CA LEU A 133 21.86 8.66 13.59
C LEU A 133 21.98 10.18 13.71
N LYS A 134 22.20 10.71 14.92
CA LYS A 134 22.30 12.16 15.20
C LYS A 134 23.20 12.97 14.25
N PRO A 135 24.42 12.53 13.88
CA PRO A 135 25.27 13.29 12.95
C PRO A 135 24.84 13.21 11.47
N VAL A 136 23.98 12.25 11.09
CA VAL A 136 23.64 11.97 9.70
C VAL A 136 22.17 12.21 9.36
N TYR A 137 21.28 12.29 10.35
CA TYR A 137 19.85 12.43 10.19
C TYR A 137 19.37 13.83 10.62
N SER A 138 18.68 14.51 9.72
CA SER A 138 18.16 15.89 9.86
C SER A 138 16.63 15.97 9.88
N GLY A 139 15.94 14.84 9.73
CA GLY A 139 14.49 14.78 9.58
C GLY A 139 13.70 14.79 10.90
N GLU A 140 12.37 14.66 10.79
CA GLU A 140 11.48 14.55 11.94
C GLU A 140 11.47 13.11 12.47
N SER A 141 11.80 12.91 13.74
CA SER A 141 11.86 11.58 14.35
C SER A 141 10.95 11.44 15.56
N SER A 142 10.37 10.26 15.76
CA SER A 142 9.53 9.96 16.92
C SER A 142 9.75 8.52 17.39
N ALA A 143 9.73 8.30 18.70
CA ALA A 143 9.92 6.99 19.31
C ALA A 143 8.69 6.58 20.10
N TYR A 144 8.28 5.32 19.94
CA TYR A 144 7.11 4.73 20.57
C TYR A 144 7.49 3.43 21.30
N LEU A 145 6.76 3.11 22.36
CA LEU A 145 6.74 1.81 23.01
C LEU A 145 5.38 1.17 22.74
N CYS A 146 5.36 0.00 22.11
CA CYS A 146 4.13 -0.73 21.85
C CYS A 146 4.35 -2.22 22.12
N GLU A 147 3.47 -2.82 22.93
CA GLU A 147 3.51 -4.26 23.30
C GLU A 147 4.86 -4.76 23.85
N GLY A 148 5.65 -3.87 24.46
CA GLY A 148 6.96 -4.19 25.03
C GLY A 148 8.14 -4.01 24.08
N SER A 149 7.89 -3.64 22.82
CA SER A 149 8.92 -3.36 21.82
C SER A 149 9.00 -1.87 21.48
N TYR A 150 10.19 -1.42 21.08
CA TYR A 150 10.45 -0.03 20.74
C TYR A 150 10.37 0.21 19.24
N TYR A 151 9.80 1.34 18.84
CA TYR A 151 9.65 1.71 17.45
C TYR A 151 10.19 3.10 17.20
N LEU A 152 11.11 3.22 16.24
CA LEU A 152 11.63 4.49 15.77
C LEU A 152 10.98 4.83 14.42
N VAL A 153 10.25 5.95 14.39
CA VAL A 153 9.62 6.52 13.21
C VAL A 153 10.48 7.68 12.72
N LEU A 154 10.89 7.63 11.46
CA LEU A 154 11.69 8.66 10.81
C LEU A 154 10.93 9.20 9.61
N LYS A 155 10.80 10.52 9.52
CA LYS A 155 10.07 11.24 8.47
C LYS A 155 10.99 12.25 7.80
N ARG A 156 10.72 12.56 6.52
CA ARG A 156 11.40 13.62 5.76
C ARG A 156 12.92 13.48 5.81
N MET A 157 13.44 12.44 5.15
CA MET A 157 14.88 12.25 5.00
C MET A 157 15.40 13.06 3.80
N ASP A 158 16.61 13.61 3.93
CA ASP A 158 17.40 14.11 2.80
C ASP A 158 18.05 12.94 2.03
N ASP A 159 18.77 13.21 0.93
CA ASP A 159 19.33 12.25 -0.06
C ASP A 159 20.29 11.15 0.47
N ASN A 160 20.46 10.97 1.79
CA ASN A 160 21.36 10.00 2.43
C ASN A 160 20.66 8.70 2.90
N GLU A 161 19.59 8.29 2.22
CA GLU A 161 18.74 7.16 2.60
C GLU A 161 19.53 5.86 2.83
N TYR A 162 20.42 5.48 1.90
CA TYR A 162 21.21 4.25 2.00
C TYR A 162 22.12 4.19 3.24
N ARG A 163 22.72 5.34 3.63
CA ARG A 163 23.59 5.39 4.80
C ARG A 163 22.78 5.27 6.09
N ILE A 164 21.60 5.87 6.11
CA ILE A 164 20.68 5.80 7.26
C ILE A 164 20.12 4.38 7.40
N GLU A 165 19.70 3.76 6.30
CA GLU A 165 19.22 2.37 6.26
C GLU A 165 20.31 1.38 6.70
N SER A 166 21.56 1.60 6.29
CA SER A 166 22.69 0.76 6.72
C SER A 166 22.93 0.82 8.23
N ILE A 167 22.69 1.96 8.88
CA ILE A 167 22.81 2.06 10.34
C ILE A 167 21.60 1.42 11.00
N LEU A 168 20.39 1.70 10.50
CA LEU A 168 19.14 1.20 11.08
C LEU A 168 19.08 -0.33 11.11
N SER A 169 19.52 -0.99 10.02
CA SER A 169 19.51 -2.45 9.90
C SER A 169 20.49 -3.17 10.84
N GLU A 170 21.43 -2.47 11.48
CA GLU A 170 22.30 -3.05 12.51
C GLU A 170 21.60 -3.20 13.87
N TYR A 171 20.54 -2.43 14.13
CA TYR A 171 19.89 -2.35 15.45
C TYR A 171 18.45 -2.88 15.46
N GLY A 172 17.84 -3.09 14.29
CA GLY A 172 16.44 -3.45 14.24
C GLY A 172 15.90 -3.78 12.86
N ASP A 173 14.67 -4.26 12.84
CA ASP A 173 13.99 -4.70 11.64
C ASP A 173 13.16 -3.58 11.00
N ARG A 174 13.28 -3.46 9.68
CA ARG A 174 12.47 -2.52 8.90
C ARG A 174 11.03 -3.03 8.82
N VAL A 175 10.09 -2.15 9.16
CA VAL A 175 8.66 -2.45 8.98
C VAL A 175 8.24 -2.15 7.55
N LEU A 176 7.61 -3.13 6.91
CA LEU A 176 7.16 -3.02 5.51
C LEU A 176 5.84 -2.23 5.38
N ASN A 177 4.85 -2.49 6.24
CA ASN A 177 3.55 -1.82 6.17
C ASN A 177 3.52 -0.55 7.03
N VAL A 178 4.27 0.46 6.58
CA VAL A 178 4.51 1.71 7.31
C VAL A 178 3.23 2.46 7.63
N THR A 179 2.28 2.56 6.69
CA THR A 179 1.03 3.29 6.89
C THR A 179 0.15 2.65 7.97
N PHE A 180 0.01 1.32 7.93
CA PHE A 180 -0.74 0.60 8.96
C PHE A 180 -0.08 0.76 10.32
N LEU A 181 1.23 0.51 10.41
CA LEU A 181 1.91 0.56 11.70
C LEU A 181 1.97 1.97 12.27
N GLU A 182 2.14 3.01 11.44
CA GLU A 182 2.07 4.39 11.91
C GLU A 182 0.70 4.68 12.55
N GLY A 183 -0.40 4.26 11.90
CA GLY A 183 -1.75 4.36 12.47
C GLY A 183 -1.89 3.59 13.79
N TYR A 184 -1.42 2.34 13.81
CA TYR A 184 -1.45 1.50 15.00
C TYR A 184 -0.66 2.09 16.18
N LEU A 185 0.53 2.63 15.93
CA LEU A 185 1.35 3.30 16.96
C LEU A 185 0.69 4.59 17.45
N ASN A 186 0.01 5.34 16.58
CA ASN A 186 -0.72 6.54 16.99
C ASN A 186 -1.94 6.23 17.87
N GLU A 187 -2.58 5.07 17.68
CA GLU A 187 -3.76 4.66 18.46
C GLU A 187 -3.41 3.87 19.73
N TYR A 188 -2.47 2.91 19.63
CA TYR A 188 -2.17 1.94 20.67
C TYR A 188 -0.73 2.05 21.22
N GLY A 189 0.16 2.74 20.51
CA GLY A 189 1.53 2.96 20.93
C GLY A 189 1.63 4.07 21.99
N LYS A 190 2.49 3.86 22.98
CA LYS A 190 2.88 4.91 23.92
C LYS A 190 3.98 5.75 23.30
N LEU A 191 3.66 6.99 22.93
CA LEU A 191 4.66 7.96 22.48
C LEU A 191 5.66 8.24 23.62
N MET A 192 6.94 8.00 23.36
CA MET A 192 8.04 8.28 24.30
C MET A 192 8.63 9.66 24.03
N VAL A 193 8.99 9.91 22.77
CA VAL A 193 9.55 11.18 22.32
C VAL A 193 8.96 11.51 20.94
N GLY A 194 8.44 12.72 20.78
CA GLY A 194 7.93 13.21 19.50
C GLY A 194 8.83 14.26 18.88
N ASN A 195 8.78 14.38 17.55
CA ASN A 195 9.48 15.36 16.69
C ASN A 195 11.02 15.30 16.67
N ASP A 196 11.69 14.99 17.78
CA ASP A 196 13.15 14.89 17.86
C ASP A 196 13.62 13.70 18.72
N ALA A 197 13.14 12.50 18.40
CA ALA A 197 13.59 11.29 19.08
C ALA A 197 15.09 11.02 18.92
N VAL A 198 15.63 11.23 17.71
CA VAL A 198 17.06 11.00 17.42
C VAL A 198 17.95 11.92 18.25
N GLY A 199 17.61 13.21 18.34
CA GLY A 199 18.36 14.18 19.15
C GLY A 199 18.29 13.86 20.64
N CYS A 200 17.09 13.68 21.18
CA CYS A 200 16.85 13.45 22.61
C CYS A 200 17.38 12.09 23.11
N LEU A 201 17.08 10.99 22.41
CA LEU A 201 17.51 9.66 22.85
C LEU A 201 18.99 9.42 22.58
N GLY A 202 19.55 10.07 21.56
CA GLY A 202 20.99 10.00 21.29
C GLY A 202 21.85 10.70 22.34
N ASP A 203 21.29 11.64 23.12
CA ASP A 203 21.99 12.26 24.27
C ASP A 203 21.97 11.40 25.54
N LEU A 204 21.21 10.30 25.53
CA LEU A 204 21.08 9.37 26.66
C LEU A 204 21.98 8.13 26.56
N ALA A 205 22.64 7.93 25.41
CA ALA A 205 23.57 6.82 25.16
C ALA A 205 24.97 7.08 25.76
#